data_AF-A0A507FTG6-F1
#
_entry.id   AF-A0A507FTG6-F1
#
_cell.length_a   1.000
_cell.length_b   1.000
_cell.length_c   1.000
_cell.angle_alpha   90.00
_cell.angle_beta   90.00
_cell.angle_gamma   90.00
#
_symmetry.space_group_name_H-M   'P 1'
#
loop_
_entity.id
_entity.type
_entity.pdbx_description
1 polymer ?
#
loop_
_entity_poly.entity_id
_entity_poly.type
_entity_poly.pdbx_seq_one_letter_code
_entity_poly.pdbx_strand_id
1 'polypeptide(L)'
;MFITRHQPGTKLEALDTVLFCGHEPVSQFIGKVESVFVVPALDPTQRFNNTWTHAGILVDKNVLPLECLEEGKLYLYESILCGTIMNIYEYSKILPVDHEIDPKYGFHIGPQIREWVPVIEEVLGDVAVFKLDKRERARLLHPTNIEKTRAQILEFYDGHKDWGYPLNPLPQFAAASQDLYLALTAMKTTFETFIATLSKNLPESVAAKLQLAPTREIFCSELVAKLYSDLNVLGFSEDRPPKKRFIHSSEFTPLDLEVMEALNGQCTYVKLCGKMLLDYEQDPDGSCVRSIDKELQKCAFPYLSVPNEGWAPVRNNILPLDATPSGYTPEGDPVYISRALIGKSLSVGYTTRKGIMKAGWEGAELNIAYDHEVFVIKEGVKSQYEWVKVGKLMPGFVPSLAIVAGCDEVGKPFYIARARIVEAGCFDLGALAIGRVSPKLGGARFLHQGKEIALSGEYEVLSRKVHFLERFLLYFGAQNYLVILLAILFYVMGTLRVHEHFLQWLVPGLGGVKT
;
A
#
# COMPACT_ATOMS: atom_id res chain seq x y z
N MET A 1 -3.51 -8.76 14.23
CA MET A 1 -4.64 -9.55 13.69
C MET A 1 -4.61 -9.59 12.14
N PHE A 2 -3.40 -9.51 11.53
CA PHE A 2 -3.23 -9.02 10.15
C PHE A 2 -2.81 -10.08 9.12
N ILE A 3 -2.80 -11.35 9.50
CA ILE A 3 -2.27 -12.42 8.63
C ILE A 3 -3.43 -13.07 7.89
N THR A 4 -3.55 -12.77 6.60
CA THR A 4 -4.12 -13.71 5.63
C THR A 4 -3.24 -14.95 5.64
N ARG A 5 -3.64 -15.98 6.39
CA ARG A 5 -2.93 -17.26 6.35
C ARG A 5 -3.16 -17.84 4.96
N HIS A 6 -2.14 -17.86 4.11
CA HIS A 6 -2.21 -18.66 2.88
C HIS A 6 -2.52 -20.10 3.27
N GLN A 7 -3.59 -20.63 2.69
CA GLN A 7 -3.89 -22.04 2.79
C GLN A 7 -2.89 -22.77 1.87
N PRO A 8 -2.07 -23.69 2.40
CA PRO A 8 -1.19 -24.50 1.57
C PRO A 8 -2.03 -25.26 0.53
N GLY A 9 -1.51 -25.37 -0.71
CA GLY A 9 -2.22 -26.04 -1.80
C GLY A 9 -3.35 -25.20 -2.40
N THR A 10 -3.24 -23.87 -2.36
CA THR A 10 -4.20 -23.02 -3.06
C THR A 10 -4.02 -23.22 -4.57
N LYS A 11 -5.03 -23.81 -5.21
CA LYS A 11 -5.10 -23.97 -6.66
C LYS A 11 -5.67 -22.71 -7.32
N LEU A 12 -4.97 -22.16 -8.30
CA LEU A 12 -5.40 -21.08 -9.19
C LEU A 12 -6.29 -21.66 -10.28
N GLU A 13 -7.27 -20.87 -10.74
CA GLU A 13 -8.20 -21.34 -11.77
C GLU A 13 -8.51 -20.21 -12.76
N ALA A 14 -9.06 -20.58 -13.92
CA ALA A 14 -9.54 -19.62 -14.88
C ALA A 14 -10.55 -18.63 -14.26
N LEU A 15 -10.53 -17.40 -14.76
CA LEU A 15 -11.26 -16.23 -14.28
C LEU A 15 -10.75 -15.66 -12.95
N ASP A 16 -9.63 -16.14 -12.39
CA ASP A 16 -8.95 -15.40 -11.31
C ASP A 16 -8.27 -14.14 -11.86
N THR A 17 -8.32 -13.02 -11.14
CA THR A 17 -7.65 -11.77 -11.52
C THR A 17 -6.20 -11.80 -11.03
N VAL A 18 -5.26 -11.36 -11.87
CA VAL A 18 -3.84 -11.24 -11.53
C VAL A 18 -3.45 -9.78 -11.46
N LEU A 19 -2.83 -9.36 -10.37
CA LEU A 19 -2.29 -8.02 -10.19
C LEU A 19 -0.76 -8.08 -10.02
N PHE A 20 -0.08 -7.14 -10.66
CA PHE A 20 1.39 -7.04 -10.68
C PHE A 20 1.83 -5.74 -10.04
N CYS A 21 2.95 -5.76 -9.34
CA CYS A 21 3.62 -4.58 -8.80
C CYS A 21 4.94 -4.38 -9.54
N GLY A 22 4.88 -3.72 -10.70
CA GLY A 22 6.02 -3.47 -11.58
C GLY A 22 6.99 -2.41 -11.03
N HIS A 23 8.19 -2.39 -11.59
CA HIS A 23 9.28 -1.48 -11.18
C HIS A 23 9.78 -0.60 -12.31
N GLU A 24 9.33 -0.85 -13.53
CA GLU A 24 9.62 -0.03 -14.69
C GLU A 24 8.98 1.37 -14.56
N PRO A 25 9.47 2.39 -15.28
CA PRO A 25 9.03 3.78 -15.11
C PRO A 25 7.50 3.97 -15.25
N VAL A 26 6.86 3.24 -16.17
CA VAL A 26 5.40 3.29 -16.36
C VAL A 26 4.69 2.74 -15.13
N SER A 27 5.12 1.60 -14.60
CA SER A 27 4.57 1.04 -13.36
C SER A 27 4.79 1.95 -12.17
N GLN A 28 5.96 2.58 -12.02
CA GLN A 28 6.21 3.54 -10.93
C GLN A 28 5.27 4.75 -11.02
N PHE A 29 5.01 5.25 -12.24
CA PHE A 29 4.06 6.31 -12.47
C PHE A 29 2.64 5.88 -12.06
N ILE A 30 2.18 4.71 -12.52
CA ILE A 30 0.86 4.15 -12.16
C ILE A 30 0.76 4.01 -10.65
N GLY A 31 1.73 3.37 -10.00
CA GLY A 31 1.75 3.18 -8.56
C GLY A 31 1.72 4.51 -7.79
N LYS A 32 2.41 5.55 -8.29
CA LYS A 32 2.35 6.88 -7.69
C LYS A 32 0.96 7.51 -7.82
N VAL A 33 0.34 7.38 -8.99
CA VAL A 33 -1.01 7.89 -9.24
C VAL A 33 -2.04 7.15 -8.38
N GLU A 34 -1.97 5.83 -8.31
CA GLU A 34 -2.80 5.04 -7.40
C GLU A 34 -2.63 5.50 -5.95
N SER A 35 -1.39 5.63 -5.51
CA SER A 35 -1.07 6.00 -4.13
C SER A 35 -1.58 7.39 -3.76
N VAL A 36 -1.56 8.36 -4.67
CA VAL A 36 -1.93 9.76 -4.39
C VAL A 36 -3.40 10.04 -4.63
N PHE A 37 -4.02 9.41 -5.63
CA PHE A 37 -5.38 9.76 -6.08
C PHE A 37 -6.38 8.62 -5.91
N VAL A 38 -5.93 7.36 -5.94
CA VAL A 38 -6.83 6.22 -5.78
C VAL A 38 -7.01 5.88 -4.31
N VAL A 39 -5.92 5.68 -3.56
CA VAL A 39 -5.95 5.30 -2.15
C VAL A 39 -6.81 6.26 -1.29
N PRO A 40 -6.70 7.60 -1.39
CA PRO A 40 -7.53 8.51 -0.58
C PRO A 40 -9.02 8.48 -0.88
N ALA A 41 -9.41 7.97 -2.03
CA ALA A 41 -10.80 7.88 -2.47
C ALA A 41 -11.40 6.47 -2.29
N LEU A 42 -10.64 5.50 -1.78
CA LEU A 42 -11.16 4.18 -1.43
C LEU A 42 -12.19 4.26 -0.30
N ASP A 43 -13.11 3.28 -0.27
CA ASP A 43 -14.02 3.13 0.86
C ASP A 43 -13.21 2.91 2.15
N PRO A 44 -13.43 3.71 3.22
CA PRO A 44 -12.73 3.56 4.49
C PRO A 44 -12.81 2.16 5.12
N THR A 45 -13.76 1.32 4.70
CA THR A 45 -13.93 -0.07 5.18
C THR A 45 -13.14 -1.09 4.38
N GLN A 46 -12.54 -0.69 3.25
CA GLN A 46 -11.80 -1.58 2.36
C GLN A 46 -10.30 -1.45 2.57
N ARG A 47 -9.66 -2.58 2.86
CA ARG A 47 -8.21 -2.71 2.93
C ARG A 47 -7.67 -3.07 1.55
N PHE A 48 -6.48 -2.57 1.25
CA PHE A 48 -5.67 -2.99 0.11
C PHE A 48 -4.31 -3.53 0.58
N ASN A 49 -3.66 -4.35 -0.24
CA ASN A 49 -2.42 -5.04 0.12
C ASN A 49 -1.19 -4.36 -0.48
N ASN A 50 -1.29 -3.79 -1.68
CA ASN A 50 -0.16 -3.17 -2.38
C ASN A 50 -0.64 -2.08 -3.35
N THR A 51 0.28 -1.25 -3.84
CA THR A 51 0.01 -0.43 -5.03
C THR A 51 0.29 -1.27 -6.26
N TRP A 52 -0.77 -1.59 -7.01
CA TRP A 52 -0.71 -2.48 -8.15
C TRP A 52 -0.57 -1.64 -9.41
N THR A 53 0.20 -2.11 -10.38
CA THR A 53 0.56 -1.28 -11.53
C THR A 53 0.07 -1.87 -12.83
N HIS A 54 -0.30 -3.15 -12.82
CA HIS A 54 -0.81 -3.85 -13.98
C HIS A 54 -1.76 -4.97 -13.56
N ALA A 55 -2.65 -5.35 -14.47
CA ALA A 55 -3.68 -6.35 -14.24
C ALA A 55 -3.89 -7.27 -15.45
N GLY A 56 -4.30 -8.50 -15.18
CA GLY A 56 -4.76 -9.45 -16.18
C GLY A 56 -5.74 -10.45 -15.56
N ILE A 57 -6.22 -11.38 -16.37
CA ILE A 57 -7.12 -12.44 -15.93
C ILE A 57 -6.60 -13.79 -16.41
N LEU A 58 -6.64 -14.80 -15.53
CA LEU A 58 -6.29 -16.16 -15.89
C LEU A 58 -7.36 -16.74 -16.81
N VAL A 59 -6.93 -17.39 -17.88
CA VAL A 59 -7.80 -18.13 -18.81
C VAL A 59 -7.20 -19.49 -19.10
N ASP A 60 -8.04 -20.42 -19.51
CA ASP A 60 -7.66 -21.72 -20.03
C ASP A 60 -8.51 -22.03 -21.28
N LYS A 61 -8.20 -23.13 -21.96
CA LYS A 61 -8.97 -23.58 -23.13
C LYS A 61 -10.44 -23.86 -22.81
N ASN A 62 -10.75 -24.19 -21.56
CA ASN A 62 -12.11 -24.49 -21.13
C ASN A 62 -12.98 -23.22 -21.04
N VAL A 63 -12.45 -22.04 -20.71
CA VAL A 63 -13.22 -20.79 -20.73
C VAL A 63 -13.04 -19.98 -22.01
N LEU A 64 -11.91 -20.14 -22.70
CA LEU A 64 -11.58 -19.44 -23.95
C LEU A 64 -11.05 -20.47 -24.97
N PRO A 65 -11.91 -21.07 -25.81
CA PRO A 65 -11.58 -22.24 -26.62
C PRO A 65 -10.80 -21.89 -27.90
N LEU A 66 -9.69 -21.17 -27.78
CA LEU A 66 -8.81 -20.86 -28.91
C LEU A 66 -7.93 -22.07 -29.26
N GLU A 67 -7.60 -22.20 -30.54
CA GLU A 67 -6.82 -23.33 -31.05
C GLU A 67 -5.38 -23.34 -30.50
N CYS A 68 -4.79 -22.17 -30.29
CA CYS A 68 -3.43 -22.01 -29.76
C CYS A 68 -3.27 -22.39 -28.29
N LEU A 69 -4.37 -22.59 -27.54
CA LEU A 69 -4.32 -22.93 -26.12
C LEU A 69 -4.28 -24.44 -25.92
N GLU A 70 -3.45 -24.87 -25.00
CA GLU A 70 -3.31 -26.27 -24.57
C GLU A 70 -4.33 -26.63 -23.47
N GLU A 71 -4.82 -27.87 -23.48
CA GLU A 71 -5.77 -28.36 -22.48
C GLU A 71 -5.10 -28.48 -21.10
N GLY A 72 -5.74 -27.96 -20.06
CA GLY A 72 -5.23 -28.02 -18.67
C GLY A 72 -4.21 -26.94 -18.30
N LYS A 73 -3.66 -26.20 -19.29
CA LYS A 73 -2.68 -25.13 -19.06
C LYS A 73 -3.36 -23.78 -18.83
N LEU A 74 -2.81 -23.00 -17.91
CA LEU A 74 -3.24 -21.62 -17.64
C LEU A 74 -2.48 -20.63 -18.50
N TYR A 75 -3.19 -19.59 -18.93
CA TYR A 75 -2.68 -18.46 -19.68
C TYR A 75 -3.13 -17.17 -19.02
N LEU A 76 -2.41 -16.09 -19.31
CA LEU A 76 -2.74 -14.74 -18.86
C LEU A 76 -3.33 -13.97 -20.05
N TYR A 77 -4.58 -13.53 -19.91
CA TYR A 77 -5.20 -12.58 -20.82
C TYR A 77 -5.13 -11.18 -20.23
N GLU A 78 -4.45 -10.27 -20.91
CA GLU A 78 -4.14 -8.93 -20.40
C GLU A 78 -3.99 -7.94 -21.56
N SER A 79 -4.03 -6.65 -21.26
CA SER A 79 -3.67 -5.60 -22.21
C SER A 79 -2.37 -4.96 -21.78
N ILE A 80 -1.29 -5.14 -22.54
CA ILE A 80 0.05 -4.65 -22.20
C ILE A 80 0.88 -4.41 -23.47
N LEU A 81 2.01 -3.74 -23.33
CA LEU A 81 3.08 -3.76 -24.33
C LEU A 81 4.02 -4.95 -24.04
N CYS A 82 4.37 -5.75 -25.04
CA CYS A 82 5.36 -6.84 -24.90
C CYS A 82 6.36 -6.79 -26.06
N GLY A 83 7.56 -7.35 -25.88
CA GLY A 83 8.64 -7.34 -26.87
C GLY A 83 9.64 -6.18 -26.73
N THR A 84 10.41 -5.94 -27.79
CA THR A 84 11.47 -4.91 -27.82
C THR A 84 11.07 -3.71 -28.68
N ILE A 85 10.94 -2.54 -28.05
CA ILE A 85 10.67 -1.29 -28.74
C ILE A 85 11.98 -0.73 -29.33
N MET A 86 11.98 -0.51 -30.64
CA MET A 86 13.08 0.12 -31.39
C MET A 86 14.46 -0.55 -31.21
N ASN A 87 14.52 -1.83 -30.85
CA ASN A 87 15.75 -2.55 -30.50
C ASN A 87 16.56 -1.91 -29.36
N ILE A 88 15.95 -1.03 -28.56
CA ILE A 88 16.63 -0.27 -27.49
C ILE A 88 16.04 -0.65 -26.13
N TYR A 89 14.74 -0.94 -26.08
CA TYR A 89 14.03 -1.14 -24.82
C TYR A 89 13.18 -2.41 -24.88
N GLU A 90 13.64 -3.47 -24.23
CA GLU A 90 12.92 -4.73 -24.06
C GLU A 90 11.99 -4.61 -22.85
N TYR A 91 10.67 -4.58 -23.10
CA TYR A 91 9.67 -4.52 -22.03
C TYR A 91 9.36 -5.91 -21.49
N SER A 92 9.20 -6.90 -22.38
CA SER A 92 8.96 -8.30 -22.03
C SER A 92 9.47 -9.23 -23.14
N LYS A 93 10.14 -10.31 -22.77
CA LYS A 93 10.62 -11.40 -23.63
C LYS A 93 9.52 -12.39 -23.97
N ILE A 94 8.47 -12.44 -23.16
CA ILE A 94 7.37 -13.38 -23.33
C ILE A 94 6.38 -12.79 -24.31
N LEU A 95 6.43 -13.30 -25.53
CA LEU A 95 5.56 -12.92 -26.63
C LEU A 95 4.19 -13.60 -26.52
N PRO A 96 3.15 -13.03 -27.14
CA PRO A 96 1.83 -13.62 -27.18
C PRO A 96 1.79 -14.92 -27.99
N VAL A 97 0.90 -15.82 -27.58
CA VAL A 97 0.64 -17.09 -28.28
C VAL A 97 -0.52 -16.98 -29.28
N ASP A 98 -1.29 -15.91 -29.20
CA ASP A 98 -2.50 -15.66 -29.99
C ASP A 98 -2.27 -14.66 -31.15
N HIS A 99 -1.06 -14.15 -31.29
CA HIS A 99 -0.68 -13.19 -32.34
C HIS A 99 0.62 -13.61 -33.04
N GLU A 100 0.67 -13.44 -34.36
CA GLU A 100 1.93 -13.51 -35.10
C GLU A 100 2.69 -12.19 -34.93
N ILE A 101 3.86 -12.25 -34.29
CA ILE A 101 4.71 -11.07 -34.12
C ILE A 101 5.58 -10.88 -35.35
N ASP A 102 5.38 -9.76 -36.05
CA ASP A 102 6.24 -9.36 -37.17
C ASP A 102 7.69 -9.27 -36.68
N PRO A 103 8.62 -10.12 -37.18
CA PRO A 103 10.01 -10.14 -36.76
C PRO A 103 10.73 -8.81 -36.98
N LYS A 104 10.21 -7.95 -37.88
CA LYS A 104 10.75 -6.62 -38.14
C LYS A 104 10.55 -5.67 -36.96
N TYR A 105 9.44 -5.81 -36.23
CA TYR A 105 9.10 -4.92 -35.12
C TYR A 105 9.42 -5.57 -33.78
N GLY A 106 9.19 -6.87 -33.63
CA GLY A 106 9.56 -7.63 -32.44
C GLY A 106 8.78 -7.24 -31.17
N PHE A 107 7.58 -6.65 -31.32
CA PHE A 107 6.72 -6.27 -30.21
C PHE A 107 5.22 -6.33 -30.58
N HIS A 108 4.35 -6.45 -29.58
CA HIS A 108 2.89 -6.28 -29.67
C HIS A 108 2.38 -5.35 -28.57
N ILE A 109 1.29 -4.65 -28.84
CA ILE A 109 0.72 -3.63 -27.96
C ILE A 109 -0.79 -3.82 -27.92
N GLY A 110 -1.33 -4.11 -26.74
CA GLY A 110 -2.77 -4.24 -26.51
C GLY A 110 -3.17 -5.58 -25.89
N PRO A 111 -4.45 -5.96 -26.03
CA PRO A 111 -4.97 -7.25 -25.59
C PRO A 111 -4.20 -8.40 -26.21
N GLN A 112 -3.84 -9.38 -25.38
CA GLN A 112 -3.05 -10.51 -25.81
C GLN A 112 -3.09 -11.64 -24.79
N ILE A 113 -2.79 -12.85 -25.25
CA ILE A 113 -2.71 -14.04 -24.41
C ILE A 113 -1.26 -14.51 -24.33
N ARG A 114 -0.74 -14.65 -23.12
CA ARG A 114 0.63 -15.10 -22.85
C ARG A 114 0.64 -16.32 -21.95
N GLU A 115 1.69 -17.13 -22.06
CA GLU A 115 1.85 -18.26 -21.14
C GLU A 115 2.04 -17.77 -19.71
N TRP A 116 1.24 -18.33 -18.79
CA TRP A 116 1.21 -17.90 -17.39
C TRP A 116 2.58 -17.98 -16.72
N VAL A 117 3.17 -19.17 -16.68
CA VAL A 117 4.41 -19.44 -15.94
C VAL A 117 5.58 -18.57 -16.42
N PRO A 118 5.91 -18.50 -17.72
CA PRO A 118 7.00 -17.66 -18.19
C PRO A 118 6.85 -16.17 -17.86
N VAL A 119 5.62 -15.63 -17.91
CA VAL A 119 5.38 -14.22 -17.53
C VAL A 119 5.74 -13.98 -16.07
N ILE A 120 5.35 -14.88 -15.16
CA ILE A 120 5.63 -14.70 -13.73
C ILE A 120 7.12 -14.85 -13.43
N GLU A 121 7.83 -15.72 -14.15
CA GLU A 121 9.28 -15.85 -14.02
C GLU A 121 10.01 -14.55 -14.41
N GLU A 122 9.55 -13.89 -15.47
CA GLU A 122 10.12 -12.63 -15.97
C GLU A 122 9.90 -11.45 -15.01
N VAL A 123 8.70 -11.28 -14.46
CA VAL A 123 8.36 -10.08 -13.67
C VAL A 123 9.22 -9.95 -12.42
N LEU A 124 9.93 -8.84 -12.24
CA LEU A 124 10.81 -8.68 -11.06
C LEU A 124 10.05 -8.42 -9.75
N GLY A 125 8.87 -7.82 -9.84
CA GLY A 125 8.09 -7.38 -8.70
C GLY A 125 7.17 -8.46 -8.11
N ASP A 126 6.31 -8.02 -7.19
CA ASP A 126 5.32 -8.90 -6.58
C ASP A 126 4.17 -9.18 -7.55
N VAL A 127 3.66 -10.39 -7.52
CA VAL A 127 2.49 -10.81 -8.30
C VAL A 127 1.53 -11.55 -7.41
N ALA A 128 0.27 -11.13 -7.43
CA ALA A 128 -0.77 -11.71 -6.60
C ALA A 128 -2.03 -12.02 -7.42
N VAL A 129 -2.67 -13.13 -7.06
CA VAL A 129 -3.89 -13.61 -7.70
C VAL A 129 -5.06 -13.43 -6.75
N PHE A 130 -6.09 -12.74 -7.21
CA PHE A 130 -7.34 -12.47 -6.52
C PHE A 130 -8.41 -13.39 -7.05
N LYS A 131 -8.94 -14.23 -6.16
CA LYS A 131 -9.88 -15.26 -6.58
C LYS A 131 -11.25 -14.70 -6.82
N LEU A 132 -11.85 -15.07 -7.95
CA LEU A 132 -13.26 -14.82 -8.18
C LEU A 132 -14.08 -15.53 -7.09
N ASP A 133 -15.11 -14.85 -6.58
CA ASP A 133 -16.01 -15.41 -5.58
C ASP A 133 -16.54 -16.78 -6.03
N LYS A 134 -16.56 -17.73 -5.09
CA LYS A 134 -16.92 -19.12 -5.40
C LYS A 134 -18.33 -19.23 -5.98
N ARG A 135 -19.27 -18.37 -5.58
CA ARG A 135 -20.65 -18.38 -6.10
C ARG A 135 -20.68 -17.83 -7.52
N GLU A 136 -19.94 -16.75 -7.80
CA GLU A 136 -19.82 -16.19 -9.14
C GLU A 136 -19.12 -17.17 -10.10
N ARG A 137 -18.00 -17.77 -9.68
CA ARG A 137 -17.32 -18.84 -10.44
C ARG A 137 -18.25 -20.01 -10.70
N ALA A 138 -18.93 -20.53 -9.67
CA ALA A 138 -19.85 -21.65 -9.83
C ALA A 138 -21.02 -21.32 -10.77
N ARG A 139 -21.51 -20.07 -10.76
CA ARG A 139 -22.53 -19.59 -11.70
C ARG A 139 -22.01 -19.59 -13.14
N LEU A 140 -20.84 -19.01 -13.38
CA LEU A 140 -20.27 -18.87 -14.72
C LEU A 140 -19.84 -20.21 -15.32
N LEU A 141 -19.29 -21.10 -14.50
CA LEU A 141 -18.78 -22.41 -14.91
C LEU A 141 -19.79 -23.55 -14.73
N HIS A 142 -21.04 -23.24 -14.36
CA HIS A 142 -22.09 -24.25 -14.26
C HIS A 142 -22.31 -24.91 -15.64
N PRO A 143 -22.56 -26.23 -15.73
CA PRO A 143 -22.76 -26.91 -17.01
C PRO A 143 -23.84 -26.30 -17.92
N THR A 144 -24.86 -25.65 -17.35
CA THR A 144 -25.91 -24.96 -18.12
C THR A 144 -25.50 -23.59 -18.65
N ASN A 145 -24.44 -22.99 -18.09
CA ASN A 145 -24.02 -21.61 -18.36
C ASN A 145 -22.67 -21.54 -19.07
N ILE A 146 -21.83 -22.58 -18.96
CA ILE A 146 -20.44 -22.56 -19.47
C ILE A 146 -20.36 -22.26 -20.97
N GLU A 147 -21.26 -22.80 -21.80
CA GLU A 147 -21.27 -22.49 -23.24
C GLU A 147 -21.58 -21.02 -23.52
N LYS A 148 -22.50 -20.43 -22.75
CA LYS A 148 -22.79 -18.99 -22.83
C LYS A 148 -21.56 -18.18 -22.38
N THR A 149 -20.95 -18.56 -21.26
CA THR A 149 -19.74 -17.92 -20.74
C THR A 149 -18.61 -17.97 -21.78
N ARG A 150 -18.34 -19.13 -22.38
CA ARG A 150 -17.36 -19.30 -23.47
C ARG A 150 -17.64 -18.38 -24.65
N ALA A 151 -18.88 -18.36 -25.12
CA ALA A 151 -19.30 -17.52 -26.23
C ALA A 151 -19.07 -16.03 -25.93
N GLN A 152 -19.41 -15.57 -24.72
CA GLN A 152 -19.22 -14.18 -24.31
C GLN A 152 -17.73 -13.80 -24.19
N ILE A 153 -16.89 -14.68 -23.61
CA ILE A 153 -15.44 -14.41 -23.52
C ILE A 153 -14.81 -14.39 -24.92
N LEU A 154 -15.22 -15.30 -25.81
CA LEU A 154 -14.73 -15.35 -27.19
C LEU A 154 -15.18 -14.12 -27.99
N GLU A 155 -16.45 -13.71 -27.86
CA GLU A 155 -16.97 -12.48 -28.47
C GLU A 155 -16.20 -11.24 -27.97
N PHE A 156 -15.94 -11.17 -26.66
CA PHE A 156 -15.11 -10.12 -26.09
C PHE A 156 -13.70 -10.13 -26.66
N TYR A 157 -13.05 -11.31 -26.70
CA TYR A 157 -11.72 -11.47 -27.27
C TYR A 157 -11.66 -11.03 -28.73
N ASP A 158 -12.56 -11.53 -29.59
CA ASP A 158 -12.59 -11.17 -31.01
C ASP A 158 -12.89 -9.69 -31.23
N GLY A 159 -13.68 -9.08 -30.34
CA GLY A 159 -13.97 -7.65 -30.37
C GLY A 159 -12.79 -6.75 -29.98
N HIS A 160 -11.80 -7.27 -29.25
CA HIS A 160 -10.72 -6.48 -28.64
C HIS A 160 -9.29 -6.90 -29.00
N LYS A 161 -9.05 -8.09 -29.56
CA LYS A 161 -7.69 -8.59 -29.86
C LYS A 161 -6.84 -7.65 -30.73
N ASP A 162 -7.48 -6.90 -31.63
CA ASP A 162 -6.80 -5.93 -32.51
C ASP A 162 -6.73 -4.51 -31.91
N TRP A 163 -7.15 -4.33 -30.65
CA TRP A 163 -7.06 -3.03 -29.98
C TRP A 163 -5.63 -2.76 -29.53
N GLY A 164 -5.29 -1.48 -29.39
CA GLY A 164 -4.03 -1.11 -28.78
C GLY A 164 -4.11 -1.07 -27.26
N TYR A 165 -2.92 -0.99 -26.67
CA TYR A 165 -2.75 -0.50 -25.31
C TYR A 165 -2.71 1.02 -25.37
N PRO A 166 -3.46 1.72 -24.49
CA PRO A 166 -3.38 3.16 -24.42
C PRO A 166 -1.95 3.53 -24.04
N LEU A 167 -1.21 4.15 -24.98
CA LEU A 167 0.10 4.74 -24.67
C LEU A 167 -0.03 5.85 -23.61
N ASN A 168 -1.27 6.27 -23.37
CA ASN A 168 -1.69 7.25 -22.40
C ASN A 168 -2.80 6.64 -21.52
N PRO A 169 -2.46 5.94 -20.41
CA PRO A 169 -3.46 5.39 -19.50
C PRO A 169 -4.11 6.46 -18.60
N LEU A 170 -3.97 7.74 -18.95
CA LEU A 170 -4.30 8.87 -18.08
C LEU A 170 -5.80 9.15 -17.95
N PRO A 171 -6.68 8.90 -18.95
CA PRO A 171 -8.12 9.03 -18.76
C PRO A 171 -8.66 8.16 -17.61
N GLN A 172 -8.13 6.94 -17.47
CA GLN A 172 -8.47 6.00 -16.40
C GLN A 172 -8.15 6.59 -15.01
N PHE A 173 -7.00 7.24 -14.89
CA PHE A 173 -6.57 7.89 -13.64
C PHE A 173 -7.22 9.23 -13.38
N ALA A 174 -7.65 9.91 -14.43
CA ALA A 174 -8.21 11.23 -14.33
C ALA A 174 -9.63 11.25 -13.75
N ALA A 175 -10.34 10.11 -13.77
CA ALA A 175 -11.55 9.90 -12.98
C ALA A 175 -11.32 10.10 -11.47
N ALA A 176 -10.06 10.01 -10.99
CA ALA A 176 -9.71 10.23 -9.59
C ALA A 176 -9.56 11.71 -9.21
N SER A 177 -9.35 12.65 -10.16
CA SER A 177 -9.22 14.09 -9.88
C SER A 177 -9.30 14.96 -11.14
N GLN A 178 -10.11 16.03 -11.07
CA GLN A 178 -10.27 17.02 -12.15
C GLN A 178 -8.99 17.80 -12.45
N ASP A 179 -8.20 18.16 -11.42
CA ASP A 179 -6.94 18.89 -11.62
C ASP A 179 -5.89 18.01 -12.31
N LEU A 180 -5.88 16.73 -11.95
CA LEU A 180 -5.05 15.73 -12.60
C LEU A 180 -5.50 15.53 -14.06
N TYR A 181 -6.81 15.44 -14.33
CA TYR A 181 -7.36 15.38 -15.68
C TYR A 181 -6.82 16.52 -16.56
N LEU A 182 -6.83 17.76 -16.07
CA LEU A 182 -6.37 18.93 -16.81
C LEU A 182 -4.85 18.89 -17.08
N ALA A 183 -4.04 18.57 -16.07
CA ALA A 183 -2.59 18.48 -16.22
C ALA A 183 -2.17 17.35 -17.19
N LEU A 184 -2.87 16.21 -17.11
CA LEU A 184 -2.59 15.04 -17.94
C LEU A 184 -3.12 15.20 -19.37
N THR A 185 -4.20 15.96 -19.58
CA THR A 185 -4.64 16.35 -20.93
C THR A 185 -3.56 17.19 -21.64
N ALA A 186 -2.89 18.09 -20.92
CA ALA A 186 -1.76 18.83 -21.47
C ALA A 186 -0.56 17.93 -21.82
N MET A 187 -0.26 16.93 -20.97
CA MET A 187 0.76 15.91 -21.27
C MET A 187 0.37 15.02 -22.46
N LYS A 188 -0.91 14.62 -22.57
CA LYS A 188 -1.47 13.88 -23.71
C LYS A 188 -1.22 14.61 -25.01
N THR A 189 -1.60 15.88 -25.09
CA THR A 189 -1.36 16.70 -26.29
C THR A 189 0.12 16.77 -26.64
N THR A 190 1.00 16.84 -25.64
CA THR A 190 2.46 16.83 -25.85
C THR A 190 2.95 15.48 -26.39
N PHE A 191 2.48 14.37 -25.83
CA PHE A 191 2.85 13.03 -26.25
C PHE A 191 2.27 12.66 -27.63
N GLU A 192 1.03 13.01 -27.92
CA GLU A 192 0.42 12.86 -29.24
C GLU A 192 1.21 13.65 -30.30
N THR A 193 1.67 14.87 -29.96
CA THR A 193 2.54 15.65 -30.84
C THR A 193 3.88 14.94 -31.09
N PHE A 194 4.44 14.30 -30.06
CA PHE A 194 5.66 13.50 -30.18
C PHE A 194 5.45 12.24 -31.03
N ILE A 195 4.39 11.46 -30.80
CA ILE A 195 4.03 10.29 -31.61
C ILE A 195 3.70 10.69 -33.05
N ALA A 196 3.01 11.80 -33.28
CA ALA A 196 2.77 12.36 -34.61
C ALA A 196 4.09 12.74 -35.31
N THR A 197 5.12 13.12 -34.55
CA THR A 197 6.45 13.41 -35.07
C THR A 197 7.24 12.12 -35.37
N LEU A 198 7.15 11.10 -34.51
CA LEU A 198 7.76 9.78 -34.71
C LEU A 198 7.14 9.04 -35.90
N SER A 199 5.81 9.04 -36.00
CA SER A 199 5.05 8.35 -37.05
C SER A 199 5.33 8.89 -38.46
N LYS A 200 5.76 10.15 -38.60
CA LYS A 200 6.29 10.68 -39.88
C LYS A 200 7.55 9.96 -40.37
N ASN A 201 8.30 9.34 -39.47
CA ASN A 201 9.56 8.64 -39.76
C ASN A 201 9.40 7.11 -39.72
N LEU A 202 8.22 6.59 -39.42
CA LEU A 202 7.93 5.16 -39.34
C LEU A 202 7.26 4.67 -40.63
N PRO A 203 7.43 3.38 -40.99
CA PRO A 203 6.66 2.77 -42.07
C PRO A 203 5.15 2.93 -41.84
N GLU A 204 4.38 3.13 -42.91
CA GLU A 204 2.94 3.39 -42.86
C GLU A 204 2.16 2.33 -42.08
N SER A 205 2.59 1.07 -42.12
CA SER A 205 1.98 -0.03 -41.33
C SER A 205 2.22 0.07 -39.82
N VAL A 206 3.31 0.70 -39.37
CA VAL A 206 3.57 0.97 -37.94
C VAL A 206 2.89 2.25 -37.52
N ALA A 207 2.95 3.28 -38.37
CA ALA A 207 2.28 4.55 -38.12
C ALA A 207 0.76 4.34 -37.96
N ALA A 208 0.14 3.49 -38.79
CA ALA A 208 -1.27 3.12 -38.68
C ALA A 208 -1.61 2.40 -37.35
N LYS A 209 -0.69 1.58 -36.82
CA LYS A 209 -0.86 0.92 -35.51
C LYS A 209 -0.67 1.87 -34.33
N LEU A 210 0.13 2.92 -34.48
CA LEU A 210 0.35 3.96 -33.47
C LEU A 210 -0.71 5.07 -33.50
N GLN A 211 -1.39 5.25 -34.64
CA GLN A 211 -2.50 6.18 -34.82
C GLN A 211 -3.85 5.47 -34.67
N LEU A 212 -4.01 4.69 -33.60
CA LEU A 212 -5.30 4.07 -33.30
C LEU A 212 -6.35 5.16 -33.09
N ALA A 213 -7.53 4.97 -33.69
CA ALA A 213 -8.68 5.76 -33.31
C ALA A 213 -8.86 5.65 -31.79
N PRO A 214 -9.06 6.76 -31.05
CA PRO A 214 -9.15 6.77 -29.58
C PRO A 214 -10.18 5.78 -28.97
N THR A 215 -11.05 5.22 -29.81
CA THR A 215 -12.09 4.24 -29.45
C THR A 215 -11.61 2.78 -29.45
N ARG A 216 -10.34 2.49 -29.76
CA ARG A 216 -9.78 1.14 -29.84
C ARG A 216 -8.52 0.97 -28.98
N GLU A 217 -8.56 1.52 -27.78
CA GLU A 217 -7.55 1.32 -26.75
C GLU A 217 -8.23 0.74 -25.51
N ILE A 218 -7.55 -0.16 -24.81
CA ILE A 218 -8.05 -0.70 -23.54
C ILE A 218 -6.91 -0.87 -22.55
N PHE A 219 -7.06 -0.28 -21.36
CA PHE A 219 -6.07 -0.41 -20.31
C PHE A 219 -6.15 -1.79 -19.65
N CYS A 220 -5.09 -2.20 -18.94
CA CYS A 220 -4.99 -3.53 -18.34
C CYS A 220 -6.14 -3.87 -17.37
N SER A 221 -6.44 -2.98 -16.43
CA SER A 221 -7.52 -3.15 -15.47
C SER A 221 -8.91 -2.95 -16.09
N GLU A 222 -9.01 -2.10 -17.11
CA GLU A 222 -10.22 -1.91 -17.89
C GLU A 222 -10.60 -3.17 -18.66
N LEU A 223 -9.62 -3.89 -19.23
CA LEU A 223 -9.85 -5.18 -19.90
C LEU A 223 -10.52 -6.17 -18.94
N VAL A 224 -10.00 -6.29 -17.72
CA VAL A 224 -10.56 -7.20 -16.70
C VAL A 224 -11.96 -6.73 -16.27
N ALA A 225 -12.12 -5.44 -15.98
CA ALA A 225 -13.40 -4.89 -15.53
C ALA A 225 -14.50 -5.02 -16.59
N LYS A 226 -14.18 -4.74 -17.86
CA LYS A 226 -15.11 -4.84 -18.98
C LYS A 226 -15.51 -6.29 -19.26
N LEU A 227 -14.55 -7.22 -19.25
CA LEU A 227 -14.85 -8.65 -19.36
C LEU A 227 -15.79 -9.12 -18.24
N TYR A 228 -15.51 -8.74 -16.99
CA TYR A 228 -16.39 -9.08 -15.87
C TYR A 228 -17.77 -8.41 -15.96
N SER A 229 -17.86 -7.19 -16.49
CA SER A 229 -19.13 -6.53 -16.78
C SER A 229 -19.95 -7.32 -17.80
N ASP A 230 -19.35 -7.76 -18.92
CA ASP A 230 -20.01 -8.55 -19.96
C ASP A 230 -20.48 -9.93 -19.45
N LEU A 231 -19.76 -10.49 -18.47
CA LEU A 231 -20.12 -11.71 -17.74
C LEU A 231 -21.12 -11.47 -16.58
N ASN A 232 -21.54 -10.23 -16.37
CA ASN A 232 -22.43 -9.78 -15.29
C ASN A 232 -21.96 -10.21 -13.90
N VAL A 233 -20.65 -10.07 -13.63
CA VAL A 233 -20.06 -10.32 -12.31
C VAL A 233 -20.44 -9.18 -11.36
N LEU A 234 -20.79 -9.55 -10.12
CA LEU A 234 -21.20 -8.60 -9.09
C LEU A 234 -20.15 -7.49 -8.87
N GLY A 235 -20.60 -6.22 -8.87
CA GLY A 235 -19.74 -5.06 -8.65
C GLY A 235 -19.08 -4.50 -9.92
N PHE A 236 -19.20 -5.20 -11.06
CA PHE A 236 -18.68 -4.75 -12.35
C PHE A 236 -19.77 -4.34 -13.34
N SER A 237 -20.98 -4.90 -13.24
CA SER A 237 -22.06 -4.57 -14.18
C SER A 237 -22.79 -3.28 -13.80
N GLU A 238 -23.28 -2.55 -14.82
CA GLU A 238 -24.08 -1.32 -14.62
C GLU A 238 -25.39 -1.57 -13.87
N ASP A 239 -25.98 -2.76 -14.04
CA ASP A 239 -27.17 -3.19 -13.30
C ASP A 239 -26.87 -3.42 -11.81
N ARG A 240 -25.60 -3.56 -11.45
CA ARG A 240 -25.10 -3.82 -10.09
C ARG A 240 -23.87 -2.95 -9.82
N PRO A 241 -24.02 -1.62 -9.90
CA PRO A 241 -22.88 -0.73 -9.89
C PRO A 241 -22.18 -0.80 -8.53
N PRO A 242 -20.86 -0.58 -8.51
CA PRO A 242 -20.10 -0.53 -7.27
C PRO A 242 -20.62 0.61 -6.38
N LYS A 243 -20.63 0.39 -5.08
CA LYS A 243 -21.39 1.24 -4.14
C LYS A 243 -20.97 2.70 -4.18
N LYS A 244 -19.69 3.03 -4.36
CA LYS A 244 -19.18 4.41 -4.42
C LYS A 244 -17.82 4.45 -5.13
N ARG A 245 -17.79 4.96 -6.37
CA ARG A 245 -16.69 5.70 -7.03
C ARG A 245 -16.80 5.64 -8.55
N PHE A 246 -17.15 4.48 -9.10
CA PHE A 246 -17.07 4.23 -10.55
C PHE A 246 -18.39 4.55 -11.24
N ILE A 247 -18.28 5.29 -12.34
CA ILE A 247 -19.39 5.57 -13.24
C ILE A 247 -19.33 4.61 -14.42
N HIS A 248 -18.12 4.18 -14.83
CA HIS A 248 -17.92 3.38 -16.04
C HIS A 248 -16.78 2.36 -15.91
N SER A 249 -16.85 1.25 -16.64
CA SER A 249 -15.82 0.19 -16.65
C SER A 249 -14.44 0.66 -17.13
N SER A 250 -14.40 1.79 -17.84
CA SER A 250 -13.19 2.48 -18.30
C SER A 250 -12.46 3.28 -17.22
N GLU A 251 -12.97 3.32 -15.99
CA GLU A 251 -12.38 4.09 -14.88
C GLU A 251 -11.67 3.21 -13.85
N PHE A 252 -11.57 1.89 -14.10
CA PHE A 252 -10.96 0.96 -13.17
C PHE A 252 -9.43 1.04 -13.23
N THR A 253 -8.81 1.21 -12.07
CA THR A 253 -7.38 1.00 -11.85
C THR A 253 -7.11 -0.40 -11.30
N PRO A 254 -5.86 -0.91 -11.36
CA PRO A 254 -5.49 -2.18 -10.74
C PRO A 254 -5.90 -2.28 -9.25
N LEU A 255 -5.74 -1.21 -8.48
CA LEU A 255 -6.18 -1.16 -7.08
C LEU A 255 -7.69 -1.26 -6.90
N ASP A 256 -8.46 -0.72 -7.84
CA ASP A 256 -9.92 -0.83 -7.79
C ASP A 256 -10.35 -2.29 -7.94
N LEU A 257 -9.67 -3.07 -8.79
CA LEU A 257 -9.91 -4.51 -8.91
C LEU A 257 -9.68 -5.23 -7.57
N GLU A 258 -8.58 -4.96 -6.88
CA GLU A 258 -8.28 -5.60 -5.58
C GLU A 258 -9.44 -5.45 -4.57
N VAL A 259 -10.04 -4.26 -4.50
CA VAL A 259 -11.07 -3.96 -3.49
C VAL A 259 -12.49 -4.35 -3.94
N MET A 260 -12.65 -4.95 -5.11
CA MET A 260 -13.98 -5.39 -5.58
C MET A 260 -14.55 -6.53 -4.74
N GLU A 261 -15.86 -6.43 -4.45
CA GLU A 261 -16.58 -7.40 -3.62
C GLU A 261 -16.50 -8.82 -4.22
N ALA A 262 -16.60 -8.95 -5.55
CA ALA A 262 -16.48 -10.23 -6.23
C ALA A 262 -15.09 -10.88 -6.14
N LEU A 263 -14.05 -10.15 -5.72
CA LEU A 263 -12.68 -10.66 -5.57
C LEU A 263 -12.30 -10.90 -4.09
N ASN A 264 -13.26 -10.72 -3.16
CA ASN A 264 -13.14 -11.04 -1.73
C ASN A 264 -11.97 -10.37 -0.97
N GLY A 265 -11.20 -9.48 -1.60
CA GLY A 265 -10.00 -8.83 -1.03
C GLY A 265 -8.88 -9.78 -0.59
N GLN A 266 -9.03 -11.10 -0.80
CA GLN A 266 -8.04 -12.10 -0.43
C GLN A 266 -7.16 -12.44 -1.62
N CYS A 267 -5.88 -12.10 -1.50
CA CYS A 267 -4.90 -12.39 -2.53
C CYS A 267 -4.11 -13.67 -2.22
N THR A 268 -3.64 -14.32 -3.27
CA THR A 268 -2.67 -15.42 -3.26
C THR A 268 -1.40 -14.93 -3.96
N TYR A 269 -0.33 -14.67 -3.22
CA TYR A 269 0.93 -14.28 -3.85
C TYR A 269 1.51 -15.46 -4.62
N VAL A 270 1.76 -15.25 -5.90
CA VAL A 270 2.47 -16.22 -6.75
C VAL A 270 3.93 -15.83 -6.87
N LYS A 271 4.27 -14.54 -6.77
CA LYS A 271 5.63 -14.04 -6.62
C LYS A 271 5.68 -13.00 -5.52
N LEU A 272 6.64 -13.09 -4.61
CA LEU A 272 6.78 -12.17 -3.49
C LEU A 272 8.24 -11.93 -3.15
N CYS A 273 8.66 -10.66 -3.11
CA CYS A 273 10.04 -10.23 -2.91
C CYS A 273 11.03 -10.97 -3.84
N GLY A 274 10.64 -11.13 -5.11
CA GLY A 274 11.41 -11.84 -6.13
C GLY A 274 11.41 -13.38 -6.02
N LYS A 275 10.82 -13.96 -4.97
CA LYS A 275 10.72 -15.42 -4.81
C LYS A 275 9.47 -15.96 -5.51
N MET A 276 9.66 -16.95 -6.38
CA MET A 276 8.60 -17.72 -7.03
C MET A 276 7.91 -18.64 -6.02
N LEU A 277 6.58 -18.60 -5.98
CA LEU A 277 5.75 -19.41 -5.08
C LEU A 277 4.90 -20.46 -5.82
N LEU A 278 5.02 -20.59 -7.14
CA LEU A 278 4.40 -21.70 -7.88
C LEU A 278 5.04 -23.03 -7.49
N ASP A 279 4.23 -24.08 -7.37
CA ASP A 279 4.68 -25.42 -6.97
C ASP A 279 4.88 -26.36 -8.16
N TYR A 280 5.95 -26.13 -8.93
CA TYR A 280 6.25 -26.92 -10.13
C TYR A 280 6.48 -28.42 -9.88
N GLU A 281 6.81 -28.79 -8.65
CA GLU A 281 6.99 -30.21 -8.28
C GLU A 281 5.65 -30.94 -8.22
N GLN A 282 4.60 -30.28 -7.75
CA GLN A 282 3.25 -30.86 -7.65
C GLN A 282 2.42 -30.58 -8.90
N ASP A 283 2.69 -29.47 -9.58
CA ASP A 283 1.89 -28.99 -10.69
C ASP A 283 2.76 -28.22 -11.70
N PRO A 284 3.27 -28.91 -12.74
CA PRO A 284 4.06 -28.30 -13.79
C PRO A 284 3.35 -27.16 -14.54
N ASP A 285 2.01 -27.16 -14.55
CA ASP A 285 1.20 -26.16 -15.26
C ASP A 285 1.07 -24.85 -14.47
N GLY A 286 1.60 -24.78 -13.25
CA GLY A 286 1.71 -23.55 -12.46
C GLY A 286 0.38 -23.08 -11.87
N SER A 287 -0.59 -23.97 -11.66
CA SER A 287 -1.85 -23.66 -10.97
C SER A 287 -1.74 -23.84 -9.45
N CYS A 288 -0.80 -24.62 -8.91
CA CYS A 288 -0.61 -24.77 -7.47
C CYS A 288 0.37 -23.74 -6.89
N VAL A 289 0.04 -23.18 -5.73
CA VAL A 289 0.88 -22.20 -5.01
C VAL A 289 1.35 -22.76 -3.66
N ARG A 290 2.65 -22.65 -3.41
CA ARG A 290 3.32 -22.99 -2.15
C ARG A 290 2.93 -22.01 -1.05
N SER A 291 2.96 -22.46 0.20
CA SER A 291 2.81 -21.56 1.33
C SER A 291 4.02 -20.63 1.47
N ILE A 292 3.77 -19.38 1.84
CA ILE A 292 4.86 -18.44 2.16
C ILE A 292 5.50 -18.89 3.47
N ASP A 293 6.80 -19.21 3.42
CA ASP A 293 7.56 -19.58 4.61
C ASP A 293 7.74 -18.38 5.58
N LYS A 294 8.08 -18.68 6.83
CA LYS A 294 8.17 -17.67 7.90
C LYS A 294 9.24 -16.59 7.63
N GLU A 295 10.33 -16.93 6.97
CA GLU A 295 11.41 -15.97 6.71
C GLU A 295 11.02 -15.02 5.59
N LEU A 296 10.41 -15.54 4.52
CA LEU A 296 9.83 -14.69 3.46
C LEU A 296 8.71 -13.80 4.02
N GLN A 297 7.85 -14.31 4.91
CA GLN A 297 6.83 -13.49 5.58
C GLN A 297 7.43 -12.30 6.34
N LYS A 298 8.52 -12.51 7.08
CA LYS A 298 9.20 -11.42 7.81
C LYS A 298 9.80 -10.38 6.86
N CYS A 299 10.35 -10.83 5.74
CA CYS A 299 10.94 -9.97 4.72
C CYS A 299 9.87 -9.12 4.01
N ALA A 300 8.79 -9.77 3.56
CA ALA A 300 7.73 -9.14 2.78
C ALA A 300 6.80 -8.28 3.62
N PHE A 301 6.60 -8.66 4.89
CA PHE A 301 5.65 -8.04 5.80
C PHE A 301 6.37 -7.63 7.09
N PRO A 302 7.26 -6.64 7.03
CA PRO A 302 8.09 -6.27 8.17
C PRO A 302 7.27 -5.79 9.38
N TYR A 303 6.04 -5.33 9.16
CA TYR A 303 5.10 -4.98 10.22
C TYR A 303 4.80 -6.16 11.18
N LEU A 304 5.00 -7.41 10.74
CA LEU A 304 4.85 -8.58 11.62
C LEU A 304 5.89 -8.61 12.74
N SER A 305 7.01 -7.90 12.58
CA SER A 305 8.04 -7.75 13.60
C SER A 305 7.78 -6.58 14.57
N VAL A 306 6.78 -5.73 14.28
CA VAL A 306 6.42 -4.61 15.16
C VAL A 306 5.70 -5.14 16.40
N PRO A 307 6.10 -4.76 17.62
CA PRO A 307 5.46 -5.21 18.84
C PRO A 307 3.95 -4.95 18.86
N ASN A 308 3.19 -5.93 19.36
CA ASN A 308 1.74 -5.84 19.56
C ASN A 308 1.33 -5.54 21.01
N GLU A 309 2.30 -5.33 21.90
CA GLU A 309 2.04 -5.00 23.30
C GLU A 309 1.36 -3.63 23.41
N GLY A 310 0.24 -3.56 24.14
CA GLY A 310 -0.49 -2.31 24.36
C GLY A 310 -1.40 -1.89 23.20
N TRP A 311 -1.60 -2.73 22.18
CA TRP A 311 -2.53 -2.44 21.08
C TRP A 311 -3.80 -3.27 21.20
N ALA A 312 -4.95 -2.61 21.10
CA ALA A 312 -6.26 -3.23 21.18
C ALA A 312 -7.07 -2.91 19.91
N PRO A 313 -7.75 -3.90 19.30
CA PRO A 313 -8.50 -3.68 18.07
C PRO A 313 -9.74 -2.83 18.33
N VAL A 314 -10.03 -1.90 17.42
CA VAL A 314 -11.32 -1.20 17.35
C VAL A 314 -12.30 -2.11 16.61
N ARG A 315 -13.48 -2.36 17.18
CA ARG A 315 -14.49 -3.26 16.58
C ARG A 315 -15.78 -2.52 16.37
N ASN A 316 -16.34 -2.58 15.16
CA ASN A 316 -17.58 -1.88 14.80
C ASN A 316 -17.54 -0.39 15.16
N ASN A 317 -16.39 0.26 14.95
CA ASN A 317 -16.15 1.66 15.32
C ASN A 317 -16.32 1.95 16.84
N ILE A 318 -16.17 0.94 17.69
CA ILE A 318 -16.21 1.07 19.15
C ILE A 318 -14.79 0.95 19.70
N LEU A 319 -14.37 1.98 20.42
CA LEU A 319 -13.09 2.01 21.13
C LEU A 319 -13.09 1.05 22.32
N PRO A 320 -11.95 0.41 22.63
CA PRO A 320 -11.81 -0.37 23.85
C PRO A 320 -11.94 0.53 25.09
N LEU A 321 -12.50 -0.02 26.18
CA LEU A 321 -12.86 0.73 27.39
C LEU A 321 -11.66 1.42 28.07
N ASP A 322 -10.48 0.85 27.91
CA ASP A 322 -9.21 1.31 28.48
C ASP A 322 -8.40 2.22 27.54
N ALA A 323 -8.97 2.63 26.40
CA ALA A 323 -8.37 3.61 25.52
C ALA A 323 -8.15 4.95 26.26
N THR A 324 -6.90 5.40 26.32
CA THR A 324 -6.54 6.65 27.01
C THR A 324 -6.34 7.78 25.99
N PRO A 325 -7.06 8.91 26.11
CA PRO A 325 -6.84 10.08 25.27
C PRO A 325 -5.38 10.56 25.35
N SER A 326 -4.78 10.82 24.19
CA SER A 326 -3.37 11.23 24.08
C SER A 326 -3.20 12.63 23.47
N GLY A 327 -4.29 13.18 22.94
CA GLY A 327 -4.35 14.51 22.33
C GLY A 327 -5.79 15.02 22.24
N TYR A 328 -5.99 16.12 21.52
CA TYR A 328 -7.31 16.68 21.24
C TYR A 328 -7.34 17.42 19.89
N THR A 329 -8.50 17.44 19.23
CA THR A 329 -8.78 18.25 18.02
C THR A 329 -8.89 19.73 18.37
N PRO A 330 -8.94 20.65 17.38
CA PRO A 330 -9.18 22.08 17.65
C PRO A 330 -10.47 22.34 18.46
N GLU A 331 -11.49 21.51 18.28
CA GLU A 331 -12.78 21.58 18.98
C GLU A 331 -12.71 21.01 20.42
N GLY A 332 -11.57 20.48 20.83
CA GLY A 332 -11.36 19.86 22.13
C GLY A 332 -11.79 18.39 22.21
N ASP A 333 -12.18 17.75 21.09
CA ASP A 333 -12.53 16.34 21.08
C ASP A 333 -11.28 15.48 21.34
N PRO A 334 -11.34 14.49 22.25
CA PRO A 334 -10.19 13.66 22.54
C PRO A 334 -9.81 12.79 21.34
N VAL A 335 -8.50 12.66 21.11
CA VAL A 335 -7.93 11.74 20.14
C VAL A 335 -7.07 10.67 20.80
N TYR A 336 -7.08 9.49 20.21
CA TYR A 336 -6.40 8.28 20.70
C TYR A 336 -5.33 7.88 19.71
N ILE A 337 -4.16 7.44 20.19
CA ILE A 337 -3.11 6.93 19.31
C ILE A 337 -3.63 5.67 18.63
N SER A 338 -3.55 5.60 17.32
CA SER A 338 -3.97 4.43 16.56
C SER A 338 -2.97 4.03 15.49
N ARG A 339 -3.10 2.79 15.02
CA ARG A 339 -2.35 2.27 13.89
C ARG A 339 -3.21 1.37 13.02
N ALA A 340 -2.90 1.35 11.74
CA ALA A 340 -3.52 0.46 10.77
C ALA A 340 -2.52 0.10 9.67
N LEU A 341 -2.75 -1.03 9.02
CA LEU A 341 -2.01 -1.43 7.85
C LEU A 341 -2.56 -0.68 6.63
N ILE A 342 -1.71 0.07 5.93
CA ILE A 342 -2.03 0.81 4.72
C ILE A 342 -1.03 0.34 3.66
N GLY A 343 -1.50 -0.43 2.67
CA GLY A 343 -0.63 -1.22 1.81
C GLY A 343 0.24 -2.16 2.65
N LYS A 344 1.57 -2.04 2.53
CA LYS A 344 2.55 -2.81 3.32
C LYS A 344 3.08 -2.09 4.56
N SER A 345 2.68 -0.84 4.77
CA SER A 345 3.13 0.01 5.88
C SER A 345 2.17 -0.09 7.06
N LEU A 346 2.69 -0.35 8.26
CA LEU A 346 1.93 -0.20 9.49
C LEU A 346 2.00 1.27 9.91
N SER A 347 0.99 2.03 9.51
CA SER A 347 0.95 3.47 9.66
C SER A 347 0.35 3.89 11.00
N VAL A 348 0.92 4.92 11.61
CA VAL A 348 0.47 5.51 12.87
C VAL A 348 -0.35 6.76 12.59
N GLY A 349 -1.43 6.93 13.33
CA GLY A 349 -2.32 8.06 13.21
C GLY A 349 -3.12 8.27 14.50
N TYR A 350 -4.35 8.74 14.35
CA TYR A 350 -5.23 8.95 15.49
C TYR A 350 -6.66 8.50 15.22
N THR A 351 -7.34 8.04 16.25
CA THR A 351 -8.77 7.71 16.19
C THR A 351 -9.53 8.68 17.08
N THR A 352 -10.74 9.05 16.69
CA THR A 352 -11.66 9.86 17.52
C THR A 352 -12.67 8.97 18.23
N ARG A 353 -13.56 9.53 19.06
CA ARG A 353 -14.67 8.77 19.67
C ARG A 353 -15.59 8.07 18.66
N LYS A 354 -15.57 8.51 17.39
CA LYS A 354 -16.32 7.88 16.30
C LYS A 354 -15.73 6.53 15.85
N GLY A 355 -14.57 6.14 16.38
CA GLY A 355 -13.93 4.85 16.07
C GLY A 355 -13.45 4.74 14.62
N ILE A 356 -13.24 5.85 13.93
CA ILE A 356 -12.60 5.90 12.61
C ILE A 356 -11.20 6.46 12.81
N MET A 357 -10.20 5.72 12.35
CA MET A 357 -8.80 6.14 12.34
C MET A 357 -8.56 7.11 11.19
N LYS A 358 -7.71 8.11 11.46
CA LYS A 358 -7.14 9.00 10.48
C LYS A 358 -5.63 8.81 10.41
N ALA A 359 -5.08 8.66 9.22
CA ALA A 359 -3.65 8.43 9.01
C ALA A 359 -3.10 9.25 7.83
N GLY A 360 -1.82 9.60 7.88
CA GLY A 360 -1.14 10.26 6.77
C GLY A 360 -0.64 9.26 5.72
N TRP A 361 -0.88 9.55 4.45
CA TRP A 361 -0.41 8.76 3.31
C TRP A 361 -0.06 9.69 2.15
N GLU A 362 1.22 9.72 1.76
CA GLU A 362 1.70 10.53 0.64
C GLU A 362 1.24 12.01 0.66
N GLY A 363 1.16 12.63 1.84
CA GLY A 363 0.72 14.01 1.98
C GLY A 363 -0.80 14.19 2.20
N ALA A 364 -1.60 13.14 2.02
CA ALA A 364 -3.05 13.15 2.22
C ALA A 364 -3.47 12.55 3.58
N GLU A 365 -4.64 12.94 4.05
CA GLU A 365 -5.34 12.27 5.16
C GLU A 365 -6.21 11.12 4.63
N LEU A 366 -6.03 9.93 5.18
CA LEU A 366 -6.88 8.77 4.95
C LEU A 366 -7.84 8.56 6.12
N ASN A 367 -9.08 8.18 5.82
CA ASN A 367 -10.02 7.66 6.81
C ASN A 367 -10.04 6.13 6.75
N ILE A 368 -9.89 5.48 7.90
CA ILE A 368 -9.75 4.02 8.03
C ILE A 368 -10.75 3.51 9.06
N ALA A 369 -11.67 2.68 8.61
CA ALA A 369 -12.72 2.00 9.39
C ALA A 369 -12.55 0.46 9.40
N TYR A 370 -11.51 -0.08 8.76
CA TYR A 370 -11.11 -1.49 8.83
C TYR A 370 -9.96 -1.71 9.82
N ASP A 371 -9.88 -2.91 10.41
CA ASP A 371 -8.75 -3.57 11.11
C ASP A 371 -7.75 -2.69 11.91
N HIS A 372 -8.12 -1.51 12.38
CA HIS A 372 -7.22 -0.62 13.08
C HIS A 372 -7.22 -0.89 14.58
N GLU A 373 -6.11 -0.55 15.21
CA GLU A 373 -5.86 -0.77 16.62
C GLU A 373 -5.61 0.58 17.30
N VAL A 374 -6.01 0.71 18.56
CA VAL A 374 -5.66 1.85 19.41
C VAL A 374 -4.68 1.44 20.49
N PHE A 375 -3.80 2.37 20.86
CA PHE A 375 -2.86 2.16 21.95
C PHE A 375 -3.55 2.35 23.29
N VAL A 376 -3.41 1.34 24.15
CA VAL A 376 -4.03 1.22 25.46
C VAL A 376 -2.93 1.17 26.52
N ILE A 377 -2.98 2.12 27.43
CA ILE A 377 -2.09 2.16 28.59
C ILE A 377 -2.91 1.75 29.80
N LYS A 378 -2.69 0.53 30.31
CA LYS A 378 -3.36 0.06 31.53
C LYS A 378 -2.98 0.96 32.70
N GLU A 379 -3.95 1.28 33.55
CA GLU A 379 -3.79 2.26 34.65
C GLU A 379 -2.58 1.95 35.55
N GLY A 380 -2.33 0.67 35.83
CA GLY A 380 -1.20 0.23 36.67
C GLY A 380 0.20 0.42 36.07
N VAL A 381 0.32 0.65 34.75
CA VAL A 381 1.62 0.86 34.06
C VAL A 381 1.76 2.25 33.45
N LYS A 382 0.77 3.13 33.63
CA LYS A 382 0.81 4.50 33.09
C LYS A 382 2.02 5.30 33.53
N SER A 383 2.48 5.06 34.76
CA SER A 383 3.68 5.68 35.32
C SER A 383 4.96 5.31 34.57
N GLN A 384 4.96 4.23 33.76
CA GLN A 384 6.10 3.74 32.98
C GLN A 384 6.23 4.43 31.61
N TYR A 385 5.34 5.34 31.24
CA TYR A 385 5.41 6.06 29.98
C TYR A 385 5.62 7.56 30.21
N GLU A 386 6.34 8.21 29.31
CA GLU A 386 6.49 9.66 29.30
C GLU A 386 6.55 10.20 27.87
N TRP A 387 6.21 11.47 27.73
CA TRP A 387 6.38 12.23 26.50
C TRP A 387 7.70 13.00 26.60
N VAL A 388 8.67 12.62 25.78
CA VAL A 388 10.00 13.24 25.77
C VAL A 388 10.01 14.35 24.75
N LYS A 389 10.24 15.59 25.20
CA LYS A 389 10.36 16.76 24.32
C LYS A 389 11.60 16.64 23.45
N VAL A 390 11.43 16.90 22.15
CA VAL A 390 12.49 17.02 21.16
C VAL A 390 12.58 18.48 20.74
N GLY A 391 13.77 19.06 20.88
CA GLY A 391 14.02 20.46 20.55
C GLY A 391 14.13 20.71 19.04
N LYS A 392 13.90 21.96 18.63
CA LYS A 392 13.91 22.40 17.21
C LYS A 392 15.19 22.09 16.43
N LEU A 393 16.32 21.94 17.12
CA LEU A 393 17.63 21.70 16.51
C LEU A 393 17.89 20.22 16.22
N MET A 394 16.95 19.33 16.53
CA MET A 394 17.10 17.88 16.39
C MET A 394 15.97 17.26 15.57
N PRO A 395 15.76 17.70 14.30
CA PRO A 395 14.69 17.18 13.47
C PRO A 395 14.85 15.67 13.25
N GLY A 396 13.77 14.92 13.50
CA GLY A 396 13.75 13.46 13.34
C GLY A 396 14.44 12.70 14.46
N PHE A 397 14.93 13.36 15.52
CA PHE A 397 15.46 12.67 16.69
C PHE A 397 14.36 11.86 17.39
N VAL A 398 14.75 10.65 17.78
CA VAL A 398 13.91 9.68 18.47
C VAL A 398 14.67 9.18 19.71
N PRO A 399 14.11 9.31 20.92
CA PRO A 399 14.73 8.79 22.14
C PRO A 399 14.97 7.28 22.11
N SER A 400 15.98 6.80 22.83
CA SER A 400 16.45 5.40 22.82
C SER A 400 15.43 4.36 23.33
N LEU A 401 14.32 4.76 23.93
CA LEU A 401 13.22 3.89 24.36
C LEU A 401 11.85 4.37 23.85
N ALA A 402 11.85 5.05 22.71
CA ALA A 402 10.62 5.42 22.03
C ALA A 402 9.79 4.18 21.67
N ILE A 403 8.47 4.29 21.81
CA ILE A 403 7.55 3.20 21.49
C ILE A 403 7.47 3.07 19.96
N VAL A 404 7.92 1.92 19.44
CA VAL A 404 7.73 1.55 18.04
C VAL A 404 6.24 1.21 17.87
N ALA A 405 5.55 2.01 17.08
CA ALA A 405 4.12 1.86 16.84
C ALA A 405 3.80 1.32 15.45
N GLY A 406 4.73 1.47 14.51
CA GLY A 406 4.53 1.06 13.13
C GLY A 406 5.87 0.92 12.39
N CYS A 407 5.79 0.74 11.08
CA CYS A 407 6.95 0.74 10.21
C CYS A 407 6.57 1.07 8.77
N ASP A 408 7.54 1.56 7.99
CA ASP A 408 7.40 1.71 6.54
C ASP A 408 7.40 0.34 5.83
N GLU A 409 7.22 0.35 4.51
CA GLU A 409 7.17 -0.86 3.67
C GLU A 409 8.47 -1.67 3.67
N VAL A 410 9.59 -1.06 4.07
CA VAL A 410 10.91 -1.69 4.19
C VAL A 410 11.22 -2.08 5.63
N GLY A 411 10.28 -1.85 6.56
CA GLY A 411 10.41 -2.20 7.97
C GLY A 411 11.14 -1.19 8.83
N LYS A 412 11.39 0.03 8.32
CA LYS A 412 11.96 1.10 9.15
C LYS A 412 10.91 1.59 10.13
N PRO A 413 11.24 1.71 11.42
CA PRO A 413 10.24 1.96 12.45
C PRO A 413 9.64 3.37 12.36
N PHE A 414 8.34 3.43 12.69
CA PHE A 414 7.63 4.64 13.05
C PHE A 414 7.38 4.65 14.57
N TYR A 415 7.57 5.83 15.15
CA TYR A 415 7.36 6.09 16.56
C TYR A 415 6.21 7.07 16.76
N ILE A 416 5.61 7.06 17.95
CA ILE A 416 4.47 7.91 18.28
C ILE A 416 4.98 9.31 18.62
N ALA A 417 4.54 10.30 17.86
CA ALA A 417 4.79 11.70 18.14
C ALA A 417 3.50 12.43 18.50
N ARG A 418 3.62 13.51 19.27
CA ARG A 418 2.58 14.52 19.40
C ARG A 418 3.14 15.93 19.35
N ALA A 419 2.36 16.88 18.88
CA ALA A 419 2.74 18.29 18.88
C ALA A 419 1.51 19.19 19.01
N ARG A 420 1.71 20.37 19.58
CA ARG A 420 0.69 21.41 19.56
C ARG A 420 0.70 22.09 18.19
N ILE A 421 -0.42 22.07 17.49
CA ILE A 421 -0.64 22.76 16.21
C ILE A 421 -1.60 23.90 16.48
N VAL A 422 -1.14 25.13 16.27
CA VAL A 422 -1.94 26.36 16.42
C VAL A 422 -2.01 27.03 15.06
N GLU A 423 -3.21 27.38 14.62
CA GLU A 423 -3.40 28.13 13.38
C GLU A 423 -2.94 29.57 13.54
N ALA A 424 -2.30 30.12 12.52
CA ALA A 424 -1.82 31.49 12.53
C ALA A 424 -3.01 32.46 12.71
N GLY A 425 -2.99 33.25 13.78
CA GLY A 425 -4.05 34.21 14.08
C GLY A 425 -5.18 33.69 14.98
N CYS A 426 -5.16 32.41 15.38
CA CYS A 426 -6.07 31.88 16.40
C CYS A 426 -5.47 32.02 17.80
N PHE A 427 -6.26 32.53 18.75
CA PHE A 427 -5.91 32.61 20.18
C PHE A 427 -6.39 31.39 20.98
N ASP A 428 -6.99 30.39 20.31
CA ASP A 428 -7.43 29.15 20.93
C ASP A 428 -6.26 28.24 21.33
N LEU A 429 -6.55 27.22 22.15
CA LEU A 429 -5.58 26.20 22.53
C LEU A 429 -4.97 25.46 21.32
N GLY A 430 -5.62 25.49 20.15
CA GLY A 430 -5.22 24.71 18.98
C GLY A 430 -5.47 23.22 19.17
N ALA A 431 -4.82 22.38 18.36
CA ALA A 431 -4.88 20.93 18.49
C ALA A 431 -3.63 20.39 19.19
N LEU A 432 -3.77 19.34 20.00
CA LEU A 432 -2.65 18.47 20.39
C LEU A 432 -2.71 17.23 19.50
N ALA A 433 -2.07 17.34 18.33
CA ALA A 433 -2.15 16.33 17.29
C ALA A 433 -1.25 15.13 17.59
N ILE A 434 -1.72 13.93 17.23
CA ILE A 434 -0.95 12.68 17.26
C ILE A 434 -0.48 12.37 15.84
N GLY A 435 0.73 11.86 15.72
CA GLY A 435 1.34 11.55 14.45
C GLY A 435 2.49 10.57 14.57
N ARG A 436 3.27 10.49 13.50
CA ARG A 436 4.43 9.60 13.40
C ARG A 436 5.72 10.38 13.32
N VAL A 437 6.80 9.82 13.87
CA VAL A 437 8.16 10.32 13.66
C VAL A 437 9.06 9.14 13.29
N SER A 438 10.07 9.41 12.48
CA SER A 438 11.15 8.49 12.17
C SER A 438 12.40 9.28 11.78
N PRO A 439 13.62 8.81 12.08
CA PRO A 439 14.84 9.48 11.65
C PRO A 439 14.88 9.73 10.13
N LYS A 440 14.32 8.81 9.32
CA LYS A 440 14.25 8.94 7.86
C LYS A 440 13.32 10.07 7.39
N LEU A 441 12.29 10.41 8.17
CA LEU A 441 11.32 11.45 7.81
C LEU A 441 11.88 12.87 8.01
N GLY A 442 13.00 13.00 8.73
CA GLY A 442 13.60 14.30 9.07
C GLY A 442 12.71 15.17 9.97
N GLY A 443 11.77 14.57 10.71
CA GLY A 443 10.79 15.27 11.53
C GLY A 443 9.57 14.42 11.84
N ALA A 444 8.62 15.00 12.58
CA ALA A 444 7.33 14.38 12.85
C ALA A 444 6.31 14.77 11.77
N ARG A 445 5.37 13.87 11.48
CA ARG A 445 4.28 14.05 10.52
C ARG A 445 2.96 14.02 11.27
N PHE A 446 2.12 15.03 11.05
CA PHE A 446 0.83 15.18 11.70
C PHE A 446 -0.26 15.43 10.67
N LEU A 447 -1.49 15.13 11.03
CA LEU A 447 -2.65 15.47 10.22
C LEU A 447 -3.22 16.82 10.66
N HIS A 448 -3.48 17.70 9.70
CA HIS A 448 -4.12 18.98 9.93
C HIS A 448 -4.90 19.40 8.68
N GLN A 449 -6.18 19.74 8.86
CA GLN A 449 -7.08 20.18 7.79
C GLN A 449 -7.09 19.25 6.56
N GLY A 450 -7.13 17.93 6.78
CA GLY A 450 -7.17 16.93 5.71
C GLY A 450 -5.85 16.70 4.97
N LYS A 451 -4.75 17.29 5.45
CA LYS A 451 -3.40 17.13 4.88
C LYS A 451 -2.43 16.58 5.91
N GLU A 452 -1.45 15.83 5.44
CA GLU A 452 -0.28 15.48 6.25
C GLU A 452 0.74 16.62 6.20
N ILE A 453 1.02 17.22 7.35
CA ILE A 453 2.01 18.28 7.51
C ILE A 453 3.30 17.74 8.12
N ALA A 454 4.43 18.31 7.71
CA ALA A 454 5.75 18.02 8.28
C ALA A 454 6.10 19.05 9.34
N LEU A 455 6.46 18.59 10.53
CA LEU A 455 7.00 19.42 11.59
C LEU A 455 8.43 18.99 11.90
N SER A 456 9.40 19.82 11.50
CA SER A 456 10.81 19.70 11.88
C SER A 456 11.13 20.36 13.23
N GLY A 457 10.15 21.06 13.82
CA GLY A 457 10.27 21.83 15.06
C GLY A 457 10.05 21.03 16.34
N GLU A 458 9.38 21.63 17.34
CA GLU A 458 9.17 21.01 18.65
C GLU A 458 8.03 19.99 18.61
N TYR A 459 8.38 18.75 18.94
CA TYR A 459 7.42 17.66 19.14
C TYR A 459 7.81 16.85 20.37
N GLU A 460 6.91 16.00 20.83
CA GLU A 460 7.15 15.06 21.91
C GLU A 460 7.04 13.63 21.37
N VAL A 461 7.91 12.74 21.84
CA VAL A 461 7.90 11.32 21.45
C VAL A 461 7.51 10.46 22.65
N LEU A 462 6.52 9.59 22.49
CA LEU A 462 6.12 8.66 23.54
C LEU A 462 7.24 7.63 23.76
N SER A 463 7.74 7.55 24.98
CA SER A 463 8.85 6.67 25.35
C SER A 463 8.55 5.94 26.66
N ARG A 464 9.20 4.79 26.88
CA ARG A 464 9.23 4.17 28.21
C ARG A 464 10.08 5.02 29.13
N LYS A 465 9.59 5.26 30.35
CA LYS A 465 10.37 5.88 31.41
C LYS A 465 11.54 4.99 31.73
N VAL A 466 12.72 5.57 31.56
CA VAL A 466 13.96 4.97 32.02
C VAL A 466 14.21 5.41 33.45
N HIS A 467 14.70 4.51 34.29
CA HIS A 467 15.28 4.92 35.57
C HIS A 467 16.40 5.94 35.29
N PHE A 468 16.54 6.97 36.13
CA PHE A 468 17.49 8.07 35.90
C PHE A 468 18.92 7.58 35.59
N LEU A 469 19.37 6.55 36.30
CA LEU A 469 20.70 5.95 36.11
C LEU A 469 20.91 5.33 34.73
N GLU A 470 19.91 4.63 34.22
CA GLU A 470 19.95 4.06 32.86
C GLU A 470 19.92 5.16 31.79
N ARG A 471 19.15 6.24 32.04
CA ARG A 471 19.12 7.42 31.17
C ARG A 471 20.50 8.10 31.09
N PHE A 472 21.18 8.20 32.24
CA PHE A 472 22.54 8.74 32.33
C PHE A 472 23.56 7.85 31.60
N LEU A 473 23.48 6.53 31.77
CA LEU A 473 24.36 5.56 31.10
C LEU A 473 24.14 5.51 29.57
N LEU A 474 22.90 5.61 29.10
CA LEU A 474 22.57 5.61 27.68
C LEU A 474 23.04 6.89 26.98
N TYR A 475 22.94 8.06 27.64
CA TYR A 475 23.29 9.33 27.03
C TYR A 475 24.81 9.54 26.89
N PHE A 476 25.59 9.13 27.90
CA PHE A 476 27.05 9.34 27.89
C PHE A 476 27.86 8.10 27.47
N GLY A 477 27.16 7.00 27.19
CA GLY A 477 27.73 5.72 26.79
C GLY A 477 28.34 4.94 27.96
N ALA A 478 28.05 3.64 28.04
CA ALA A 478 28.60 2.75 29.06
C ALA A 478 30.14 2.57 29.00
N GLN A 479 30.81 3.13 27.98
CA GLN A 479 32.27 3.09 27.87
C GLN A 479 32.98 4.26 28.57
N ASN A 480 32.24 5.26 29.05
CA ASN A 480 32.83 6.32 29.86
C ASN A 480 32.91 5.88 31.32
N TYR A 481 34.08 5.37 31.73
CA TYR A 481 34.36 5.01 33.14
C TYR A 481 34.01 6.12 34.12
N LEU A 482 34.23 7.39 33.75
CA LEU A 482 33.89 8.55 34.58
C LEU A 482 32.38 8.67 34.84
N VAL A 483 31.56 8.34 33.84
CA VAL A 483 30.09 8.38 33.92
C VAL A 483 29.59 7.27 34.84
N ILE A 484 30.15 6.06 34.73
CA ILE A 484 29.82 4.96 35.64
C ILE A 484 30.22 5.32 37.07
N LEU A 485 31.41 5.89 37.26
CA LEU A 485 31.90 6.30 38.58
C LEU A 485 31.02 7.38 39.21
N LEU A 486 30.60 8.39 38.43
CA LEU A 486 29.67 9.43 38.87
C LEU A 486 28.28 8.86 39.17
N ALA A 487 27.76 7.94 38.34
CA ALA A 487 26.47 7.29 38.57
C ALA A 487 26.46 6.47 39.87
N ILE A 488 27.53 5.71 40.14
CA ILE A 488 27.72 4.98 41.39
C ILE A 488 27.80 5.96 42.57
N LEU A 489 28.59 7.03 42.43
CA LEU A 489 28.72 8.05 43.48
C LEU A 489 27.36 8.69 43.82
N PHE A 490 26.57 9.11 42.82
CA PHE A 490 25.24 9.67 43.05
C PHE A 490 24.27 8.67 43.68
N TYR A 491 24.32 7.40 43.28
CA TYR A 491 23.50 6.35 43.88
C TYR A 491 23.84 6.12 45.36
N VAL A 492 25.13 6.04 45.69
CA VAL A 492 25.62 5.90 47.07
C VAL A 492 25.26 7.14 47.91
N MET A 493 25.39 8.34 47.35
CA MET A 493 25.01 9.58 48.04
C MET A 493 23.50 9.69 48.29
N GLY A 494 22.68 9.22 47.34
CA GLY A 494 21.23 9.18 47.48
C GLY A 494 20.76 8.19 48.56
N THR A 495 21.31 6.98 48.55
CA THR A 495 21.00 5.94 49.57
C THR A 495 21.43 6.36 50.97
N LEU A 496 22.57 7.04 51.10
CA LEU A 496 23.06 7.53 52.39
C LEU A 496 22.46 8.90 52.80
N ARG A 497 21.56 9.48 52.00
CA ARG A 497 20.97 10.83 52.19
C ARG A 497 22.01 11.97 52.33
N VAL A 498 23.25 11.76 51.89
CA VAL A 498 24.34 12.77 52.00
C VAL A 498 24.30 13.81 50.88
N HIS A 499 23.43 13.62 49.89
CA HIS A 499 23.31 14.52 48.74
C HIS A 499 22.98 15.97 49.14
N GLU A 500 22.22 16.19 50.21
CA GLU A 500 21.91 17.55 50.71
C GLU A 500 23.17 18.28 51.19
N HIS A 501 24.07 17.60 51.92
CA HIS A 501 25.34 18.17 52.37
C HIS A 501 26.33 18.38 51.22
N PHE A 502 26.36 17.45 50.26
CA PHE A 502 27.24 17.57 49.10
C PHE A 502 26.83 18.75 48.19
N LEU A 503 25.53 18.95 47.96
CA LEU A 503 25.02 20.10 47.19
C LEU A 503 25.27 21.43 47.91
N GLN A 504 25.14 21.47 49.24
CA GLN A 504 25.51 22.64 50.05
C GLN A 504 27.00 22.98 49.98
N TRP A 505 27.87 21.97 49.87
CA TRP A 505 29.32 22.16 49.73
C TRP A 505 29.71 22.64 48.32
N LEU A 506 29.09 22.08 47.28
CA LEU A 506 29.37 22.43 45.88
C LEU A 506 28.84 23.81 45.48
N VAL A 507 27.72 24.24 46.07
CA VAL A 507 27.13 25.56 45.85
C VAL A 507 26.81 26.20 47.21
N PRO A 508 27.81 26.82 47.86
CA PRO A 508 27.60 27.51 49.13
C PRO A 508 26.63 28.68 48.93
N GLY A 509 25.37 28.55 49.37
CA GLY A 509 24.37 29.64 49.31
C GLY A 509 22.90 29.24 49.10
N LEU A 510 22.58 27.98 48.78
CA LEU A 510 21.20 27.54 48.50
C LEU A 510 20.34 27.24 49.75
N GLY A 511 20.89 27.35 50.97
CA GLY A 511 20.25 26.96 52.23
C GLY A 511 19.20 27.92 52.80
N GLY A 512 18.38 28.56 51.96
CA GLY A 512 17.39 29.56 52.38
C GLY A 512 15.91 29.17 52.24
N VAL A 513 15.57 28.08 51.56
CA VAL A 513 14.16 27.71 51.34
C VAL A 513 13.79 26.54 52.24
N LYS A 514 13.13 26.86 53.36
CA LYS A 514 12.45 25.87 54.20
C LYS A 514 11.28 25.25 53.42
N THR A 515 11.24 23.93 53.34
CA THR A 515 10.07 23.14 52.93
C THR A 515 8.95 23.21 53.94
#